data_AF-A0A7C6ZS85-F1
#
_entry.id   AF-A0A7C6ZS85-F1
#
_cell.length_a   1.000
_cell.length_b   1.000
_cell.length_c   1.000
_cell.angle_alpha   90.00
_cell.angle_beta   90.00
_cell.angle_gamma   90.00
#
_symmetry.space_group_name_H-M   'P 1'
#
loop_
_entity.id
_entity.type
_entity.pdbx_description
1 polymer ?
#
loop_
_entity_poly.entity_id
_entity_poly.type
_entity_poly.pdbx_seq_one_letter_code
_entity_poly.pdbx_strand_id
1 'polypeptide(L)'
;MHRVMLFLVFLTLTTMLLVGFTISAAAQAATAPDASANANAIVNVAHFAPFAADQTGTAVTVAVNGADVFTDFVFSEVVTGVALPAGVYTIEVRPTGSPVVAMSGVFTLEANIEYTLLAIGDGSANMPLTLQPLVKDLTPPTPGSAKVLIGHYAPFAGTVPGTLVELCNDATKSVLAPVVYGQNSGYVQFPAGIYDLSIAAPTTNCAQTVFDLPPLQFNAGEFYDAFAIGKNNAAFPLDVVSLSGLDFPAMATIGHFAPFATTITNTAVDIRVNGQLAYTNVVYGQFVPDVVVPSGPLLVEILTPGGQVNTAAGDVSSAVVISGVFTLNPLSKYDLFAIGGANGWPLAFATAEISQTAPAGQALITIGHLAPFAASGAETAVDICLESGAPLLTNVQFPSIAANVVLPPDLYDLKIAVAGANCQTVALDLPAFRLAAGDVVDAFAIGAPQEVGPAAGPDFPLEVVSTTGLRAAYESYLPTVSRSASVTQ
;
A
#
# COMPACT_ATOMS: atom_id res chain seq x y z
N MET A 1 -49.85 6.10 49.31
CA MET A 1 -49.72 6.81 50.60
C MET A 1 -48.28 7.27 50.77
N HIS A 2 -48.03 8.57 50.96
CA HIS A 2 -46.87 9.20 51.65
C HIS A 2 -45.42 8.84 51.19
N ARG A 3 -44.49 9.75 50.83
CA ARG A 3 -44.37 11.24 50.83
C ARG A 3 -43.75 11.70 49.47
N VAL A 4 -43.77 12.94 48.95
CA VAL A 4 -44.16 14.31 49.39
C VAL A 4 -43.08 15.16 50.11
N MET A 5 -42.25 15.88 49.34
CA MET A 5 -41.60 17.23 49.55
C MET A 5 -40.55 17.43 48.42
N LEU A 6 -40.51 18.44 47.54
CA LEU A 6 -40.93 19.85 47.45
C LEU A 6 -39.99 20.88 48.12
N PHE A 7 -39.76 21.99 47.39
CA PHE A 7 -39.11 23.28 47.74
C PHE A 7 -37.56 23.37 47.62
N LEU A 8 -36.95 24.55 47.35
CA LEU A 8 -37.45 25.93 47.14
C LEU A 8 -36.52 26.72 46.20
N VAL A 9 -37.04 27.71 45.45
CA VAL A 9 -36.26 28.73 44.73
C VAL A 9 -35.96 29.91 45.67
N PHE A 10 -34.74 30.45 45.67
CA PHE A 10 -34.50 31.79 46.22
C PHE A 10 -33.64 32.67 45.30
N LEU A 11 -34.19 33.85 45.01
CA LEU A 11 -33.61 34.96 44.28
C LEU A 11 -33.21 36.04 45.30
N THR A 12 -31.95 36.49 45.31
CA THR A 12 -31.56 37.76 45.95
C THR A 12 -30.48 38.48 45.15
N LEU A 13 -30.82 39.69 44.70
CA LEU A 13 -29.99 40.64 43.95
C LEU A 13 -29.42 41.70 44.90
N THR A 14 -28.11 41.95 44.92
CA THR A 14 -27.56 43.19 45.51
C THR A 14 -26.14 43.57 45.03
N THR A 15 -26.04 44.76 44.41
CA THR A 15 -24.98 45.79 44.55
C THR A 15 -23.49 45.46 44.36
N MET A 16 -23.00 45.67 43.14
CA MET A 16 -22.03 46.73 42.75
C MET A 16 -21.00 47.23 43.78
N LEU A 17 -19.69 47.07 43.49
CA LEU A 17 -18.66 48.06 43.80
C LEU A 17 -17.49 48.01 42.81
N LEU A 18 -17.14 49.16 42.22
CA LEU A 18 -15.93 49.34 41.41
C LEU A 18 -14.73 49.65 42.32
N VAL A 19 -13.63 48.91 42.20
CA VAL A 19 -12.33 49.31 42.75
C VAL A 19 -11.29 49.14 41.64
N GLY A 20 -10.69 50.26 41.22
CA GLY A 20 -9.61 50.24 40.23
C GLY A 20 -8.32 49.74 40.86
N PHE A 21 -7.59 48.88 40.16
CA PHE A 21 -6.23 48.50 40.50
C PHE A 21 -5.28 48.97 39.39
N THR A 22 -4.48 49.97 39.69
CA THR A 22 -3.38 50.41 38.83
C THR A 22 -2.22 49.43 38.97
N ILE A 23 -2.03 48.55 37.97
CA ILE A 23 -0.84 47.70 37.91
C ILE A 23 0.29 48.52 37.30
N SER A 24 1.30 48.85 38.11
CA SER A 24 2.50 49.55 37.63
C SER A 24 3.29 48.66 36.65
N ALA A 25 3.71 49.26 35.54
CA ALA A 25 4.56 48.57 34.57
C ALA A 25 5.97 48.34 35.14
N ALA A 26 6.22 47.13 35.62
CA ALA A 26 7.59 46.62 35.72
C ALA A 26 7.98 46.09 34.34
N ALA A 27 8.86 46.81 33.63
CA ALA A 27 9.45 46.31 32.41
C ALA A 27 10.33 45.10 32.73
N GLN A 28 9.80 43.89 32.61
CA GLN A 28 10.63 42.71 32.45
C GLN A 28 11.39 42.90 31.14
N ALA A 29 12.70 43.08 31.25
CA ALA A 29 13.58 42.95 30.11
C ALA A 29 13.34 41.57 29.52
N ALA A 30 12.77 41.51 28.33
CA ALA A 30 12.67 40.27 27.58
C ALA A 30 14.10 39.81 27.31
N THR A 31 14.60 38.88 28.12
CA THR A 31 15.72 38.05 27.73
C THR A 31 15.33 37.39 26.42
N ALA A 32 16.00 37.77 25.33
CA ALA A 32 15.88 37.05 24.09
C ALA A 32 16.11 35.55 24.39
N PRO A 33 15.36 34.63 23.77
CA PRO A 33 15.63 33.22 23.94
C PRO A 33 17.10 32.97 23.57
N ASP A 34 17.82 32.28 24.45
CA ASP A 34 19.24 32.02 24.28
C ASP A 34 19.49 31.31 22.94
N ALA A 35 20.32 31.90 22.09
CA ALA A 35 20.68 31.32 20.81
C ALA A 35 21.75 30.22 21.01
N SER A 36 21.37 29.10 21.65
CA SER A 36 22.23 27.92 21.82
C SER A 36 21.47 26.58 21.89
N ALA A 37 20.61 26.32 20.91
CA ALA A 37 20.23 24.93 20.61
C ALA A 37 21.30 24.32 19.69
N ASN A 38 22.26 23.59 20.26
CA ASN A 38 23.23 22.80 19.50
C ASN A 38 22.52 21.63 18.80
N ALA A 39 21.96 21.87 17.62
CA ALA A 39 21.43 20.81 16.80
C ALA A 39 22.57 19.99 16.19
N ASN A 40 22.45 18.67 16.26
CA ASN A 40 23.38 17.76 15.62
C ASN A 40 23.14 17.73 14.10
N ALA A 41 24.15 17.31 13.35
CA ALA A 41 23.96 16.70 12.04
C ALA A 41 23.39 15.28 12.22
N ILE A 42 22.64 14.81 11.23
CA ILE A 42 22.27 13.39 11.12
C ILE A 42 23.16 12.74 10.07
N VAL A 43 23.72 11.58 10.39
CA VAL A 43 24.55 10.81 9.46
C VAL A 43 23.95 9.42 9.26
N ASN A 44 23.76 9.09 8.00
CA ASN A 44 23.45 7.75 7.52
C ASN A 44 24.72 7.17 6.87
N VAL A 45 24.93 5.86 6.94
CA VAL A 45 26.08 5.15 6.37
C VAL A 45 25.58 3.89 5.66
N ALA A 46 26.13 3.56 4.49
CA ALA A 46 25.78 2.34 3.77
C ALA A 46 27.00 1.63 3.17
N HIS A 47 27.00 0.30 3.21
CA HIS A 47 28.05 -0.53 2.65
C HIS A 47 27.67 -1.10 1.27
N PHE A 48 27.93 -0.35 0.21
CA PHE A 48 27.62 -0.75 -1.16
C PHE A 48 28.84 -1.27 -1.96
N ALA A 49 29.92 -1.65 -1.27
CA ALA A 49 31.18 -2.06 -1.89
C ALA A 49 31.39 -3.60 -1.93
N PRO A 50 31.11 -4.31 -3.04
CA PRO A 50 31.27 -5.76 -3.14
C PRO A 50 32.72 -6.15 -3.56
N PHE A 51 33.66 -5.92 -2.65
CA PHE A 51 35.10 -6.08 -2.91
C PHE A 51 35.68 -7.48 -2.66
N ALA A 52 34.90 -8.39 -2.08
CA ALA A 52 35.32 -9.74 -1.71
C ALA A 52 34.68 -10.82 -2.59
N ALA A 53 34.96 -12.09 -2.29
CA ALA A 53 34.38 -13.24 -3.00
C ALA A 53 32.93 -13.54 -2.59
N ASP A 54 32.56 -13.19 -1.35
CA ASP A 54 31.23 -13.35 -0.77
C ASP A 54 30.94 -12.19 0.20
N GLN A 55 29.69 -12.08 0.66
CA GLN A 55 29.23 -10.97 1.52
C GLN A 55 29.93 -10.97 2.89
N THR A 56 30.17 -12.13 3.51
CA THR A 56 30.90 -12.21 4.78
C THR A 56 32.33 -11.68 4.64
N GLY A 57 32.99 -11.96 3.51
CA GLY A 57 34.30 -11.42 3.18
C GLY A 57 34.34 -9.90 2.96
N THR A 58 33.19 -9.23 2.83
CA THR A 58 33.12 -7.76 2.73
C THR A 58 33.11 -7.04 4.09
N ALA A 59 33.15 -7.76 5.21
CA ALA A 59 33.13 -7.17 6.56
C ALA A 59 34.20 -6.08 6.74
N VAL A 60 33.79 -4.91 7.21
CA VAL A 60 34.67 -3.78 7.55
C VAL A 60 34.49 -3.30 8.98
N THR A 61 35.56 -2.69 9.49
CA THR A 61 35.55 -1.79 10.64
C THR A 61 35.55 -0.35 10.14
N VAL A 62 34.61 0.44 10.63
CA VAL A 62 34.48 1.89 10.35
C VAL A 62 34.90 2.66 11.59
N ALA A 63 35.84 3.58 11.43
CA ALA A 63 36.32 4.45 12.49
C ALA A 63 36.02 5.92 12.22
N VAL A 64 35.71 6.63 13.30
CA VAL A 64 35.42 8.06 13.33
C VAL A 64 36.45 8.72 14.24
N ASN A 65 37.24 9.66 13.70
CA ASN A 65 38.34 10.33 14.39
C ASN A 65 39.34 9.35 15.06
N GLY A 66 39.57 8.20 14.43
CA GLY A 66 40.49 7.15 14.89
C GLY A 66 39.91 6.18 15.93
N ALA A 67 38.67 6.37 16.38
CA ALA A 67 37.96 5.40 17.22
C ALA A 67 37.04 4.52 16.36
N ASP A 68 37.15 3.19 16.51
CA ASP A 68 36.24 2.25 15.82
C ASP A 68 34.80 2.41 16.37
N VAL A 69 33.82 2.51 15.46
CA VAL A 69 32.40 2.75 15.78
C VAL A 69 31.51 1.60 15.30
N PHE A 70 31.78 1.08 14.10
CA PHE A 70 31.13 -0.11 13.57
C PHE A 70 32.18 -1.18 13.29
N THR A 71 31.90 -2.43 13.65
CA THR A 71 32.71 -3.61 13.36
C THR A 71 31.83 -4.64 12.68
N ASP A 72 32.41 -5.42 11.77
CA ASP A 72 31.71 -6.47 11.02
C ASP A 72 30.53 -5.96 10.18
N PHE A 73 30.60 -4.69 9.76
CA PHE A 73 29.66 -4.08 8.84
C PHE A 73 29.87 -4.66 7.45
N VAL A 74 28.88 -5.36 6.89
CA VAL A 74 28.99 -6.10 5.62
C VAL A 74 28.21 -5.45 4.48
N PHE A 75 28.46 -5.88 3.25
CA PHE A 75 27.74 -5.45 2.06
C PHE A 75 26.21 -5.49 2.22
N SER A 76 25.56 -4.49 1.64
CA SER A 76 24.13 -4.12 1.72
C SER A 76 23.62 -3.61 3.08
N GLU A 77 24.40 -3.68 4.16
CA GLU A 77 23.99 -3.09 5.43
C GLU A 77 23.97 -1.55 5.40
N VAL A 78 23.02 -0.99 6.15
CA VAL A 78 22.84 0.45 6.33
C VAL A 78 22.67 0.77 7.82
N VAL A 79 23.18 1.94 8.24
CA VAL A 79 22.93 2.53 9.55
C VAL A 79 22.40 3.94 9.33
N THR A 80 21.22 4.26 9.86
CA THR A 80 20.57 5.56 9.69
C THR A 80 20.42 6.29 11.02
N GLY A 81 20.23 7.62 10.98
CA GLY A 81 19.88 8.41 12.16
C GLY A 81 21.00 8.70 13.16
N VAL A 82 22.28 8.52 12.80
CA VAL A 82 23.41 8.76 13.72
C VAL A 82 23.59 10.25 13.97
N ALA A 83 23.20 10.73 15.16
CA ALA A 83 23.32 12.13 15.52
C ALA A 83 24.74 12.49 15.95
N LEU A 84 25.44 13.32 15.16
CA LEU A 84 26.79 13.82 15.44
C LEU A 84 26.79 15.36 15.60
N PRO A 85 27.52 15.94 16.55
CA PRO A 85 27.72 17.40 16.62
C PRO A 85 28.25 17.97 15.30
N ALA A 86 27.91 19.23 15.00
CA ALA A 86 28.55 19.93 13.88
C ALA A 86 30.06 20.04 14.10
N GLY A 87 30.87 19.77 13.08
CA GLY A 87 32.33 19.66 13.21
C GLY A 87 33.00 18.95 12.05
N VAL A 88 34.31 18.72 12.18
CA VAL A 88 35.12 18.01 11.19
C VAL A 88 35.41 16.59 11.68
N TYR A 89 35.18 15.61 10.81
CA TYR A 89 35.32 14.19 11.10
C TYR A 89 36.22 13.51 10.07
N THR A 90 37.26 12.83 10.53
CA THR A 90 38.02 11.88 9.72
C THR A 90 37.32 10.53 9.81
N ILE A 91 36.91 9.98 8.67
CA ILE A 91 36.40 8.62 8.55
C ILE A 91 37.48 7.73 7.96
N GLU A 92 37.65 6.54 8.51
CA GLU A 92 38.52 5.50 7.98
C GLU A 92 37.74 4.19 7.92
N VAL A 93 37.89 3.44 6.83
CA VAL A 93 37.29 2.11 6.67
C VAL A 93 38.40 1.11 6.39
N ARG A 94 38.41 0.02 7.17
CA ARG A 94 39.38 -1.07 7.14
C ARG A 94 38.62 -2.40 6.98
N PRO A 95 39.07 -3.37 6.17
CA PRO A 95 38.55 -4.73 6.26
C PRO A 95 38.67 -5.26 7.70
N THR A 96 37.68 -6.00 8.20
CA THR A 96 37.67 -6.52 9.58
C THR A 96 39.00 -7.23 9.89
N GLY A 97 39.61 -6.90 11.03
CA GLY A 97 40.88 -7.47 11.48
C GLY A 97 42.13 -6.98 10.73
N SER A 98 41.99 -6.11 9.73
CA SER A 98 43.11 -5.47 9.04
C SER A 98 43.43 -4.10 9.67
N PRO A 99 44.71 -3.76 9.92
CA PRO A 99 45.12 -2.40 10.28
C PRO A 99 45.20 -1.47 9.05
N VAL A 100 45.05 -1.99 7.83
CA VAL A 100 45.24 -1.23 6.60
C VAL A 100 43.94 -0.53 6.21
N VAL A 101 43.98 0.81 6.20
CA VAL A 101 42.88 1.66 5.73
C VAL A 101 42.70 1.47 4.22
N ALA A 102 41.51 1.01 3.81
CA ALA A 102 41.12 0.81 2.43
C ALA A 102 40.44 2.06 1.83
N MET A 103 39.71 2.81 2.67
CA MET A 103 39.10 4.10 2.30
C MET A 103 39.23 5.10 3.45
N SER A 104 39.44 6.37 3.13
CA SER A 104 39.39 7.45 4.11
C SER A 104 38.89 8.75 3.49
N GLY A 105 38.29 9.61 4.32
CA GLY A 105 37.88 10.95 3.94
C GLY A 105 37.76 11.86 5.15
N VAL A 106 37.81 13.17 4.91
CA VAL A 106 37.58 14.20 5.93
C VAL A 106 36.32 14.95 5.54
N PHE A 107 35.32 14.94 6.43
CA PHE A 107 33.99 15.47 6.17
C PHE A 107 33.66 16.56 7.20
N THR A 108 33.08 17.66 6.73
CA THR A 108 32.57 18.73 7.59
C THR A 108 31.06 18.59 7.68
N LEU A 109 30.55 18.42 8.90
CA LEU A 109 29.12 18.30 9.19
C LEU A 109 28.59 19.61 9.76
N GLU A 110 27.47 20.09 9.22
CA GLU A 110 26.75 21.27 9.68
C GLU A 110 25.48 20.88 10.46
N ALA A 111 25.10 21.72 11.42
CA ALA A 111 23.95 21.48 12.30
C ALA A 111 22.62 21.45 11.53
N ASN A 112 21.73 20.51 11.87
CA ASN A 112 20.45 20.26 11.18
C ASN A 112 20.54 19.75 9.72
N ILE A 113 21.73 19.40 9.23
CA ILE A 113 21.89 18.77 7.92
C ILE A 113 21.91 17.24 8.09
N GLU A 114 21.23 16.54 7.18
CA GLU A 114 21.31 15.09 7.05
C GLU A 114 22.28 14.73 5.92
N TYR A 115 23.26 13.89 6.22
CA TYR A 115 24.29 13.41 5.32
C TYR A 115 24.18 11.89 5.17
N THR A 116 24.43 11.38 3.97
CA THR A 116 24.54 9.94 3.73
C THR A 116 25.93 9.64 3.18
N LEU A 117 26.65 8.73 3.82
CA LEU A 117 28.00 8.31 3.42
C LEU A 117 27.97 6.89 2.84
N LEU A 118 28.16 6.78 1.53
CA LEU A 118 28.16 5.49 0.83
C LEU A 118 29.59 4.99 0.66
N ALA A 119 29.89 3.78 1.13
CA ALA A 119 31.10 3.07 0.73
C ALA A 119 30.82 2.31 -0.58
N ILE A 120 31.47 2.71 -1.67
CA ILE A 120 31.23 2.17 -3.02
C ILE A 120 32.52 1.65 -3.65
N GLY A 121 32.41 0.93 -4.78
CA GLY A 121 33.55 0.32 -5.47
C GLY A 121 33.71 -1.16 -5.20
N ASP A 122 34.45 -1.85 -6.07
CA ASP A 122 34.81 -3.25 -5.88
C ASP A 122 36.31 -3.47 -5.68
N GLY A 123 37.08 -2.38 -5.57
CA GLY A 123 38.53 -2.42 -5.42
C GLY A 123 39.30 -2.68 -6.71
N SER A 124 38.61 -2.83 -7.85
CA SER A 124 39.27 -2.88 -9.16
C SER A 124 39.83 -1.51 -9.56
N ALA A 125 40.76 -1.51 -10.52
CA ALA A 125 41.32 -0.26 -11.07
C ALA A 125 40.29 0.64 -11.76
N ASN A 126 39.15 0.09 -12.20
CA ASN A 126 38.09 0.84 -12.90
C ASN A 126 36.96 1.29 -11.96
N MET A 127 36.77 0.62 -10.82
CA MET A 127 35.77 0.94 -9.80
C MET A 127 36.43 0.87 -8.41
N PRO A 128 37.39 1.78 -8.13
CA PRO A 128 38.15 1.76 -6.88
C PRO A 128 37.24 2.00 -5.67
N LEU A 129 37.67 1.53 -4.51
CA LEU A 129 36.97 1.77 -3.24
C LEU A 129 36.99 3.27 -2.90
N THR A 130 35.81 3.85 -2.71
CA THR A 130 35.65 5.27 -2.37
C THR A 130 34.51 5.51 -1.39
N LEU A 131 34.64 6.58 -0.60
CA LEU A 131 33.56 7.13 0.21
C LEU A 131 32.87 8.24 -0.57
N GLN A 132 31.61 8.03 -0.95
CA GLN A 132 30.77 9.00 -1.65
C GLN A 132 29.83 9.67 -0.64
N PRO A 133 30.05 10.94 -0.28
CA PRO A 133 29.10 11.70 0.52
C PRO A 133 27.93 12.17 -0.35
N LEU A 134 26.74 12.15 0.24
CA LEU A 134 25.52 12.78 -0.24
C LEU A 134 24.99 13.72 0.86
N VAL A 135 24.34 14.81 0.46
CA VAL A 135 23.70 15.76 1.36
C VAL A 135 22.20 15.77 1.04
N LYS A 136 21.35 15.67 2.05
CA LYS A 136 19.90 15.76 1.86
C LYS A 136 19.51 17.16 1.40
N ASP A 137 18.65 17.24 0.39
CA ASP A 137 18.04 18.51 0.02
C ASP A 137 17.02 18.88 1.10
N LEU A 138 17.22 20.03 1.77
CA LEU A 138 16.28 20.54 2.77
C LEU A 138 15.14 21.36 2.16
N THR A 139 15.15 21.60 0.85
CA THR A 139 14.08 22.33 0.15
C THR A 139 12.88 21.41 0.00
N PRO A 140 11.70 21.70 0.59
CA PRO A 140 10.53 20.84 0.45
C PRO A 140 10.17 20.59 -1.03
N PRO A 141 9.57 19.43 -1.37
CA PRO A 141 8.97 19.22 -2.69
C PRO A 141 7.88 20.27 -2.98
N THR A 142 7.60 20.54 -4.25
CA THR A 142 6.44 21.36 -4.61
C THR A 142 5.14 20.66 -4.21
N PRO A 143 4.06 21.40 -3.90
CA PRO A 143 2.78 20.80 -3.53
C PRO A 143 2.29 19.81 -4.61
N GLY A 144 1.98 18.58 -4.19
CA GLY A 144 1.59 17.49 -5.10
C GLY A 144 2.74 16.73 -5.75
N SER A 145 3.99 16.94 -5.31
CA SER A 145 5.17 16.19 -5.76
C SER A 145 5.95 15.58 -4.59
N ALA A 146 6.73 14.54 -4.88
CA ALA A 146 7.79 14.01 -4.02
C ALA A 146 9.17 14.40 -4.60
N LYS A 147 10.24 14.18 -3.82
CA LYS A 147 11.62 14.25 -4.31
C LYS A 147 12.29 12.89 -4.22
N VAL A 148 12.90 12.44 -5.32
CA VAL A 148 13.52 11.11 -5.43
C VAL A 148 14.98 11.26 -5.86
N LEU A 149 15.89 10.63 -5.11
CA LEU A 149 17.30 10.49 -5.47
C LEU A 149 17.59 9.06 -5.94
N ILE A 150 17.96 8.90 -7.20
CA ILE A 150 18.35 7.61 -7.77
C ILE A 150 19.87 7.58 -7.92
N GLY A 151 20.54 6.56 -7.37
CA GLY A 151 21.98 6.33 -7.52
C GLY A 151 22.30 4.95 -8.09
N HIS A 152 23.35 4.87 -8.90
CA HIS A 152 23.85 3.60 -9.44
C HIS A 152 25.26 3.31 -8.90
N TYR A 153 25.33 2.28 -8.06
CA TYR A 153 26.53 1.86 -7.34
C TYR A 153 26.78 0.36 -7.49
N ALA A 154 26.28 -0.27 -8.56
CA ALA A 154 26.45 -1.70 -8.84
C ALA A 154 27.63 -1.96 -9.83
N PRO A 155 28.82 -2.38 -9.36
CA PRO A 155 29.97 -2.66 -10.22
C PRO A 155 29.86 -4.06 -10.89
N PHE A 156 28.82 -4.26 -11.70
CA PHE A 156 28.51 -5.55 -12.34
C PHE A 156 29.29 -5.83 -13.64
N ALA A 157 30.02 -4.85 -14.17
CA ALA A 157 30.81 -5.00 -15.40
C ALA A 157 32.21 -4.41 -15.21
N GLY A 158 33.21 -4.96 -15.89
CA GLY A 158 34.62 -4.59 -15.70
C GLY A 158 35.02 -3.15 -16.09
N THR A 159 34.10 -2.33 -16.62
CA THR A 159 34.35 -0.91 -16.97
C THR A 159 33.10 -0.08 -16.68
N VAL A 160 33.27 1.20 -16.33
CA VAL A 160 32.15 2.12 -16.06
C VAL A 160 31.16 2.22 -17.23
N PRO A 161 31.58 2.32 -18.51
CA PRO A 161 30.62 2.27 -19.63
C PRO A 161 29.87 0.93 -19.76
N GLY A 162 30.49 -0.19 -19.33
CA GLY A 162 29.85 -1.51 -19.33
C GLY A 162 28.78 -1.68 -18.25
N THR A 163 28.75 -0.80 -17.24
CA THR A 163 27.71 -0.78 -16.20
C THR A 163 26.53 0.14 -16.54
N LEU A 164 26.56 0.87 -17.67
CA LEU A 164 25.51 1.83 -18.03
C LEU A 164 24.14 1.13 -18.09
N VAL A 165 23.12 1.76 -17.50
CA VAL A 165 21.73 1.28 -17.53
C VAL A 165 20.77 2.44 -17.83
N GLU A 166 19.54 2.11 -18.23
CA GLU A 166 18.43 3.06 -18.41
C GLU A 166 17.40 2.83 -17.31
N LEU A 167 17.03 3.88 -16.55
CA LEU A 167 15.84 3.83 -15.70
C LEU A 167 14.62 4.11 -16.58
N CYS A 168 13.64 3.22 -16.50
CA CYS A 168 12.47 3.17 -17.35
C CYS A 168 11.19 3.32 -16.54
N ASN A 169 10.19 3.97 -17.14
CA ASN A 169 8.79 3.84 -16.71
C ASN A 169 8.11 2.81 -17.61
N ASP A 170 7.54 1.77 -17.01
CA ASP A 170 7.02 0.62 -17.75
C ASP A 170 5.62 0.84 -18.33
N ALA A 171 4.81 1.70 -17.70
CA ALA A 171 3.52 2.10 -18.23
C ALA A 171 3.65 2.94 -19.53
N THR A 172 4.66 3.82 -19.61
CA THR A 172 4.91 4.67 -20.79
C THR A 172 5.98 4.14 -21.74
N LYS A 173 6.74 3.10 -21.33
CA LYS A 173 7.95 2.59 -22.00
C LYS A 173 8.94 3.70 -22.40
N SER A 174 9.11 4.68 -21.51
CA SER A 174 10.01 5.82 -21.72
C SER A 174 11.20 5.80 -20.77
N VAL A 175 12.40 6.05 -21.31
CA VAL A 175 13.61 6.28 -20.50
C VAL A 175 13.46 7.58 -19.71
N LEU A 176 13.57 7.49 -18.39
CA LEU A 176 13.59 8.64 -17.48
C LEU A 176 15.00 9.25 -17.41
N ALA A 177 16.02 8.42 -17.27
CA ALA A 177 17.43 8.83 -17.31
C ALA A 177 18.37 7.65 -17.64
N PRO A 178 19.46 7.88 -18.38
CA PRO A 178 20.61 6.99 -18.33
C PRO A 178 21.31 7.15 -16.97
N VAL A 179 21.61 6.05 -16.29
CA VAL A 179 22.30 6.06 -14.99
C VAL A 179 23.67 5.42 -15.14
N VAL A 180 24.70 6.18 -14.78
CA VAL A 180 26.12 5.77 -14.88
C VAL A 180 26.61 5.36 -13.50
N TYR A 181 27.42 4.29 -13.42
CA TYR A 181 28.02 3.88 -12.14
C TYR A 181 28.79 5.03 -11.46
N GLY A 182 28.63 5.13 -10.14
CA GLY A 182 29.22 6.17 -9.29
C GLY A 182 28.40 7.46 -9.25
N GLN A 183 27.42 7.63 -10.13
CA GLN A 183 26.59 8.83 -10.22
C GLN A 183 25.23 8.63 -9.55
N ASN A 184 24.62 9.75 -9.17
CA ASN A 184 23.22 9.84 -8.80
C ASN A 184 22.56 11.03 -9.52
N SER A 185 21.23 11.04 -9.54
CA SER A 185 20.41 12.08 -10.18
C SER A 185 20.37 13.41 -9.41
N GLY A 186 20.87 13.44 -8.17
CA GLY A 186 20.38 14.38 -7.15
C GLY A 186 18.89 14.14 -6.85
N TYR A 187 18.29 14.97 -6.00
CA TYR A 187 16.85 14.92 -5.75
C TYR A 187 16.08 15.54 -6.92
N VAL A 188 15.41 14.68 -7.70
CA VAL A 188 14.54 15.06 -8.82
C VAL A 188 13.09 15.05 -8.35
N GLN A 189 12.27 15.98 -8.84
CA GLN A 189 10.85 16.02 -8.49
C GLN A 189 10.03 15.08 -9.36
N PHE A 190 9.19 14.28 -8.71
CA PHE A 190 8.18 13.44 -9.34
C PHE A 190 6.81 13.88 -8.83
N PRO A 191 5.77 14.00 -9.68
CA PRO A 191 4.40 14.07 -9.22
C PRO A 191 4.10 12.96 -8.21
N ALA A 192 3.24 13.22 -7.22
CA ALA A 192 2.77 12.17 -6.33
C ALA A 192 1.89 11.18 -7.11
N GLY A 193 2.11 9.88 -6.89
CA GLY A 193 1.46 8.84 -7.68
C GLY A 193 2.15 7.48 -7.55
N ILE A 194 1.69 6.53 -8.36
CA ILE A 194 2.25 5.17 -8.43
C ILE A 194 3.07 5.05 -9.71
N TYR A 195 4.24 4.45 -9.59
CA TYR A 195 5.23 4.32 -10.65
C TYR A 195 5.65 2.85 -10.80
N ASP A 196 5.30 2.29 -11.95
CA ASP A 196 5.84 1.02 -12.43
C ASP A 196 7.16 1.31 -13.16
N LEU A 197 8.28 0.83 -12.60
CA LEU A 197 9.63 1.20 -13.01
C LEU A 197 10.52 -0.03 -13.21
N SER A 198 11.45 0.06 -14.15
CA SER A 198 12.48 -0.97 -14.32
C SER A 198 13.82 -0.40 -14.72
N ILE A 199 14.85 -1.23 -14.60
CA ILE A 199 16.21 -0.96 -15.05
C ILE A 199 16.46 -1.78 -16.31
N ALA A 200 16.64 -1.10 -17.44
CA ALA A 200 16.85 -1.70 -18.75
C ALA A 200 18.32 -1.66 -19.20
N ALA A 201 18.67 -2.56 -20.13
CA ALA A 201 19.95 -2.54 -20.82
C ALA A 201 20.11 -1.24 -21.62
N PRO A 202 21.32 -0.66 -21.69
CA PRO A 202 21.54 0.65 -22.27
C PRO A 202 21.33 0.64 -23.78
N THR A 203 20.88 1.77 -24.32
CA THR A 203 20.53 1.99 -25.74
C THR A 203 19.36 1.14 -26.26
N THR A 204 18.64 0.44 -25.37
CA THR A 204 17.47 -0.36 -25.77
C THR A 204 16.17 0.41 -25.74
N ASN A 205 16.14 1.62 -25.17
CA ASN A 205 14.93 2.43 -24.97
C ASN A 205 13.84 1.62 -24.25
N CYS A 206 14.19 1.04 -23.10
CA CYS A 206 13.29 0.22 -22.28
C CYS A 206 12.77 -1.07 -22.95
N ALA A 207 13.36 -1.51 -24.07
CA ALA A 207 12.95 -2.76 -24.75
C ALA A 207 13.53 -4.03 -24.10
N GLN A 208 14.58 -3.92 -23.27
CA GLN A 208 15.21 -5.04 -22.59
C GLN A 208 15.38 -4.75 -21.09
N THR A 209 14.34 -5.05 -20.30
CA THR A 209 14.41 -5.04 -18.83
C THR A 209 15.47 -6.04 -18.34
N VAL A 210 16.32 -5.59 -17.42
CA VAL A 210 17.39 -6.38 -16.76
C VAL A 210 17.06 -6.60 -15.29
N PHE A 211 16.43 -5.61 -14.65
CA PHE A 211 15.90 -5.70 -13.30
C PHE A 211 14.54 -5.00 -13.25
N ASP A 212 13.52 -5.70 -12.77
CA ASP A 212 12.14 -5.23 -12.67
C ASP A 212 11.90 -4.79 -11.22
N LEU A 213 11.37 -3.59 -10.99
CA LEU A 213 11.09 -3.11 -9.63
C LEU A 213 9.63 -3.42 -9.28
N PRO A 214 9.32 -3.78 -8.02
CA PRO A 214 7.94 -3.71 -7.57
C PRO A 214 7.40 -2.27 -7.75
N PRO A 215 6.12 -2.09 -8.10
CA PRO A 215 5.53 -0.76 -8.24
C PRO A 215 5.78 0.09 -6.99
N LEU A 216 6.22 1.33 -7.18
CA LEU A 216 6.55 2.26 -6.11
C LEU A 216 5.46 3.32 -5.97
N GLN A 217 5.22 3.76 -4.74
CA GLN A 217 4.35 4.90 -4.44
C GLN A 217 5.20 6.09 -4.01
N PHE A 218 4.98 7.24 -4.62
CA PHE A 218 5.59 8.50 -4.20
C PHE A 218 4.51 9.41 -3.60
N ASN A 219 4.61 9.66 -2.29
CA ASN A 219 3.67 10.49 -1.55
C ASN A 219 4.06 11.98 -1.60
N ALA A 220 3.06 12.86 -1.67
CA ALA A 220 3.29 14.29 -1.82
C ALA A 220 3.97 14.88 -0.56
N GLY A 221 5.08 15.59 -0.75
CA GLY A 221 5.89 16.17 0.32
C GLY A 221 7.04 15.28 0.81
N GLU A 222 7.09 14.01 0.41
CA GLU A 222 8.11 13.06 0.86
C GLU A 222 9.42 13.12 0.07
N PHE A 223 10.46 12.58 0.69
CA PHE A 223 11.79 12.38 0.11
C PHE A 223 12.14 10.89 0.10
N TYR A 224 12.46 10.39 -1.08
CA TYR A 224 12.88 9.00 -1.31
C TYR A 224 14.30 8.94 -1.86
N ASP A 225 14.99 7.84 -1.59
CA ASP A 225 16.22 7.45 -2.25
C ASP A 225 16.19 5.98 -2.66
N ALA A 226 16.88 5.67 -3.76
CA ALA A 226 16.99 4.31 -4.30
C ALA A 226 18.38 4.11 -4.91
N PHE A 227 19.10 3.09 -4.42
CA PHE A 227 20.48 2.83 -4.78
C PHE A 227 20.63 1.43 -5.37
N ALA A 228 20.90 1.34 -6.68
CA ALA A 228 21.19 0.07 -7.34
C ALA A 228 22.59 -0.43 -6.95
N ILE A 229 22.68 -1.64 -6.42
CA ILE A 229 23.92 -2.24 -5.90
C ILE A 229 24.15 -3.68 -6.45
N GLY A 230 25.31 -4.26 -6.14
CA GLY A 230 25.64 -5.65 -6.46
C GLY A 230 26.50 -5.84 -7.71
N LYS A 231 26.75 -7.11 -8.08
CA LYS A 231 27.64 -7.48 -9.21
C LYS A 231 26.99 -8.42 -10.22
N ASN A 232 25.68 -8.61 -10.17
CA ASN A 232 24.93 -9.56 -11.01
C ASN A 232 25.50 -11.00 -10.98
N ASN A 233 25.77 -11.52 -9.78
CA ASN A 233 26.20 -12.91 -9.59
C ASN A 233 25.65 -13.51 -8.29
N ALA A 234 25.86 -14.80 -8.06
CA ALA A 234 25.28 -15.51 -6.91
C ALA A 234 25.76 -15.02 -5.53
N ALA A 235 26.93 -14.40 -5.44
CA ALA A 235 27.44 -13.82 -4.18
C ALA A 235 26.90 -12.40 -3.95
N PHE A 236 26.76 -11.63 -5.03
CA PHE A 236 26.28 -10.26 -5.03
C PHE A 236 25.22 -10.09 -6.14
N PRO A 237 23.96 -10.52 -5.90
CA PRO A 237 22.86 -10.27 -6.83
C PRO A 237 22.69 -8.76 -7.06
N LEU A 238 22.05 -8.37 -8.16
CA LEU A 238 21.58 -6.99 -8.30
C LEU A 238 20.45 -6.75 -7.30
N ASP A 239 20.43 -5.58 -6.68
CA ASP A 239 19.44 -5.19 -5.69
C ASP A 239 19.27 -3.66 -5.66
N VAL A 240 18.18 -3.16 -5.07
CA VAL A 240 17.93 -1.74 -4.84
C VAL A 240 17.69 -1.49 -3.36
N VAL A 241 18.61 -0.77 -2.73
CA VAL A 241 18.54 -0.40 -1.30
C VAL A 241 18.08 1.05 -1.16
N SER A 242 17.26 1.31 -0.14
CA SER A 242 16.85 2.66 0.27
C SER A 242 17.21 2.89 1.74
N LEU A 243 17.63 4.11 2.07
CA LEU A 243 17.91 4.56 3.44
C LEU A 243 16.78 5.41 4.03
N SER A 244 16.04 6.14 3.19
CA SER A 244 14.79 6.81 3.60
C SER A 244 13.60 5.86 3.66
N GLY A 245 13.66 4.74 2.96
CA GLY A 245 12.54 3.82 2.75
C GLY A 245 11.86 4.07 1.41
N LEU A 246 11.11 3.09 0.93
CA LEU A 246 10.24 3.21 -0.24
C LEU A 246 8.82 2.85 0.18
N ASP A 247 7.85 3.66 -0.23
CA ASP A 247 6.44 3.31 -0.09
C ASP A 247 6.01 2.42 -1.27
N PHE A 248 5.15 1.46 -0.96
CA PHE A 248 4.60 0.54 -1.94
C PHE A 248 3.08 0.67 -1.97
N PRO A 249 2.43 0.57 -3.14
CA PRO A 249 0.99 0.58 -3.25
C PRO A 249 0.37 -0.68 -2.62
N ALA A 250 -0.96 -0.65 -2.48
CA ALA A 250 -1.80 -1.81 -2.21
C ALA A 250 -2.43 -2.31 -3.52
N MET A 251 -3.06 -3.47 -3.46
CA MET A 251 -3.91 -3.99 -4.54
C MET A 251 -5.34 -4.12 -4.06
N ALA A 252 -6.31 -3.77 -4.91
CA ALA A 252 -7.73 -3.89 -4.60
C ALA A 252 -8.51 -4.56 -5.74
N THR A 253 -9.31 -5.57 -5.42
CA THR A 253 -10.44 -5.98 -6.27
C THR A 253 -11.58 -5.03 -6.01
N ILE A 254 -11.97 -4.23 -7.01
CA ILE A 254 -13.07 -3.25 -6.89
C ILE A 254 -14.30 -3.77 -7.63
N GLY A 255 -15.44 -3.91 -6.96
CA GLY A 255 -16.64 -4.51 -7.55
C GLY A 255 -17.96 -3.88 -7.13
N HIS A 256 -19.00 -4.16 -7.91
CA HIS A 256 -20.36 -3.66 -7.71
C HIS A 256 -21.36 -4.82 -7.62
N PHE A 257 -21.86 -5.05 -6.41
CA PHE A 257 -22.78 -6.12 -6.05
C PHE A 257 -24.05 -5.58 -5.36
N ALA A 258 -24.44 -4.32 -5.63
CA ALA A 258 -25.62 -3.69 -5.05
C ALA A 258 -26.83 -3.72 -6.02
N PRO A 259 -27.86 -4.55 -5.79
CA PRO A 259 -29.01 -4.69 -6.70
C PRO A 259 -30.06 -3.57 -6.47
N PHE A 260 -29.69 -2.31 -6.69
CA PHE A 260 -30.53 -1.15 -6.32
C PHE A 260 -31.54 -0.68 -7.39
N ALA A 261 -31.64 -1.37 -8.53
CA ALA A 261 -32.53 -0.99 -9.63
C ALA A 261 -33.08 -2.22 -10.36
N THR A 262 -34.30 -2.13 -10.91
CA THR A 262 -35.12 -3.30 -11.29
C THR A 262 -34.56 -4.18 -12.42
N THR A 263 -33.47 -3.78 -13.06
CA THR A 263 -32.75 -4.57 -14.07
C THR A 263 -31.25 -4.32 -13.91
N ILE A 264 -30.41 -5.30 -14.26
CA ILE A 264 -28.94 -5.20 -14.13
C ILE A 264 -28.40 -3.94 -14.84
N THR A 265 -28.86 -3.62 -16.05
CA THR A 265 -28.43 -2.43 -16.80
C THR A 265 -28.73 -1.12 -16.06
N ASN A 266 -29.82 -1.05 -15.30
CA ASN A 266 -30.21 0.13 -14.55
C ASN A 266 -29.45 0.29 -13.23
N THR A 267 -28.65 -0.71 -12.82
CA THR A 267 -27.70 -0.59 -11.69
C THR A 267 -26.37 0.04 -12.08
N ALA A 268 -26.21 0.50 -13.33
CA ALA A 268 -24.95 1.12 -13.79
C ALA A 268 -24.49 2.24 -12.85
N VAL A 269 -23.20 2.26 -12.51
CA VAL A 269 -22.53 3.29 -11.72
C VAL A 269 -21.20 3.68 -12.33
N ASP A 270 -20.75 4.89 -12.02
CA ASP A 270 -19.38 5.31 -12.25
C ASP A 270 -18.60 5.24 -10.92
N ILE A 271 -17.31 4.89 -10.95
CA ILE A 271 -16.46 4.72 -9.77
C ILE A 271 -15.33 5.74 -9.81
N ARG A 272 -15.19 6.56 -8.75
CA ARG A 272 -14.01 7.40 -8.53
C ARG A 272 -13.08 6.80 -7.49
N VAL A 273 -11.78 6.92 -7.73
CA VAL A 273 -10.70 6.57 -6.81
C VAL A 273 -9.81 7.80 -6.63
N ASN A 274 -9.64 8.26 -5.39
CA ASN A 274 -8.93 9.51 -5.04
C ASN A 274 -9.35 10.72 -5.90
N GLY A 275 -10.66 10.84 -6.15
CA GLY A 275 -11.26 11.93 -6.93
C GLY A 275 -11.12 11.78 -8.46
N GLN A 276 -10.34 10.83 -8.97
CA GLN A 276 -10.26 10.54 -10.41
C GLN A 276 -11.30 9.50 -10.81
N LEU A 277 -11.94 9.70 -11.97
CA LEU A 277 -12.84 8.70 -12.56
C LEU A 277 -12.02 7.48 -13.01
N ALA A 278 -12.22 6.34 -12.36
CA ALA A 278 -11.45 5.13 -12.59
C ALA A 278 -12.20 4.14 -13.50
N TYR A 279 -13.52 3.99 -13.30
CA TYR A 279 -14.36 3.08 -14.06
C TYR A 279 -15.72 3.71 -14.37
N THR A 280 -16.28 3.43 -15.54
CA THR A 280 -17.59 3.95 -15.97
C THR A 280 -18.56 2.84 -16.30
N ASN A 281 -19.86 3.12 -16.11
CA ASN A 281 -20.96 2.23 -16.48
C ASN A 281 -20.80 0.78 -15.95
N VAL A 282 -20.26 0.65 -14.74
CA VAL A 282 -20.10 -0.62 -14.03
C VAL A 282 -21.48 -1.07 -13.55
N VAL A 283 -21.96 -2.24 -13.97
CA VAL A 283 -23.27 -2.80 -13.56
C VAL A 283 -23.10 -3.91 -12.51
N TYR A 284 -24.21 -4.28 -11.86
CA TYR A 284 -24.26 -5.37 -10.88
C TYR A 284 -23.58 -6.66 -11.40
N GLY A 285 -22.76 -7.27 -10.54
CA GLY A 285 -21.97 -8.46 -10.83
C GLY A 285 -20.64 -8.17 -11.53
N GLN A 286 -20.31 -6.91 -11.82
CA GLN A 286 -19.02 -6.53 -12.40
C GLN A 286 -17.99 -6.19 -11.32
N PHE A 287 -16.74 -6.55 -11.61
CA PHE A 287 -15.58 -6.18 -10.81
C PHE A 287 -14.35 -5.99 -11.71
N VAL A 288 -13.35 -5.32 -11.16
CA VAL A 288 -12.01 -5.18 -11.72
C VAL A 288 -11.05 -5.75 -10.68
N PRO A 289 -10.39 -6.88 -10.96
CA PRO A 289 -9.42 -7.47 -10.03
C PRO A 289 -8.09 -6.72 -10.08
N ASP A 290 -7.30 -6.88 -9.01
CA ASP A 290 -5.87 -6.55 -8.98
C ASP A 290 -5.54 -5.08 -9.37
N VAL A 291 -6.43 -4.15 -9.02
CA VAL A 291 -6.22 -2.72 -9.24
C VAL A 291 -5.11 -2.23 -8.30
N VAL A 292 -4.00 -1.77 -8.86
CA VAL A 292 -2.93 -1.14 -8.08
C VAL A 292 -3.41 0.23 -7.60
N VAL A 293 -3.49 0.40 -6.28
CA VAL A 293 -4.07 1.59 -5.62
C VAL A 293 -3.13 2.11 -4.53
N PRO A 294 -3.18 3.41 -4.17
CA PRO A 294 -2.33 3.92 -3.11
C PRO A 294 -2.58 3.21 -1.78
N SER A 295 -1.50 2.82 -1.10
CA SER A 295 -1.53 2.46 0.31
C SER A 295 -1.68 3.72 1.17
N GLY A 296 -2.09 3.56 2.43
CA GLY A 296 -2.61 4.63 3.26
C GLY A 296 -4.09 4.91 2.94
N PRO A 297 -4.57 6.16 3.09
CA PRO A 297 -5.99 6.49 2.89
C PRO A 297 -6.39 6.53 1.41
N LEU A 298 -7.19 5.54 0.99
CA LEU A 298 -7.83 5.47 -0.32
C LEU A 298 -9.29 5.96 -0.23
N LEU A 299 -9.61 7.07 -0.90
CA LEU A 299 -10.98 7.51 -1.11
C LEU A 299 -11.58 6.75 -2.30
N VAL A 300 -12.70 6.06 -2.10
CA VAL A 300 -13.49 5.46 -3.18
C VAL A 300 -14.93 5.97 -3.11
N GLU A 301 -15.45 6.36 -4.26
CA GLU A 301 -16.81 6.90 -4.41
C GLU A 301 -17.55 6.18 -5.52
N ILE A 302 -18.83 5.93 -5.31
CA ILE A 302 -19.76 5.41 -6.32
C ILE A 302 -20.73 6.52 -6.70
N LEU A 303 -20.90 6.73 -8.00
CA LEU A 303 -21.64 7.84 -8.58
C LEU A 303 -22.78 7.35 -9.46
N THR A 304 -23.80 8.20 -9.63
CA THR A 304 -24.81 8.02 -10.68
C THR A 304 -24.15 8.01 -12.06
N PRO A 305 -24.56 7.12 -12.99
CA PRO A 305 -23.88 6.94 -14.26
C PRO A 305 -24.10 8.12 -15.21
N GLY A 306 -23.11 8.41 -16.06
CA GLY A 306 -23.27 9.31 -17.21
C GLY A 306 -23.02 10.79 -16.92
N GLY A 307 -22.18 11.09 -15.93
CA GLY A 307 -21.76 12.46 -15.64
C GLY A 307 -21.00 13.10 -16.80
N GLN A 308 -21.15 14.41 -16.97
CA GLN A 308 -20.31 15.16 -17.90
C GLN A 308 -18.92 15.29 -17.26
N VAL A 309 -17.89 14.73 -17.91
CA VAL A 309 -16.49 14.92 -17.52
C VAL A 309 -16.08 16.33 -17.91
N ASN A 310 -15.77 17.18 -16.93
CA ASN A 310 -15.17 18.49 -17.22
C ASN A 310 -13.67 18.31 -17.45
N THR A 311 -13.28 18.15 -18.72
CA THR A 311 -11.91 17.83 -19.16
C THR A 311 -10.86 18.87 -18.78
N ALA A 312 -11.25 20.04 -18.27
CA ALA A 312 -10.35 21.07 -17.76
C ALA A 312 -9.99 20.90 -16.26
N ALA A 313 -10.69 20.04 -15.51
CA ALA A 313 -10.50 19.85 -14.07
C ALA A 313 -10.42 18.38 -13.62
N GLY A 314 -10.85 17.42 -14.46
CA GLY A 314 -10.99 16.00 -14.08
C GLY A 314 -12.28 15.70 -13.31
N ASP A 315 -12.98 16.72 -12.82
CA ASP A 315 -14.25 16.57 -12.11
C ASP A 315 -15.38 16.05 -13.01
N VAL A 316 -16.09 15.05 -12.48
CA VAL A 316 -17.32 14.49 -13.05
C VAL A 316 -18.52 15.11 -12.35
N SER A 317 -19.49 15.62 -13.11
CA SER A 317 -20.69 16.28 -12.56
C SER A 317 -21.76 15.34 -11.98
N SER A 318 -21.46 14.04 -11.83
CA SER A 318 -22.40 13.06 -11.27
C SER A 318 -22.55 13.21 -9.76
N ALA A 319 -23.73 12.85 -9.25
CA ALA A 319 -23.96 12.80 -7.81
C ALA A 319 -23.23 11.58 -7.20
N VAL A 320 -22.47 11.83 -6.14
CA VAL A 320 -21.93 10.77 -5.28
C VAL A 320 -23.09 10.13 -4.51
N VAL A 321 -23.22 8.82 -4.62
CA VAL A 321 -24.27 8.03 -3.97
C VAL A 321 -23.74 7.38 -2.69
N ILE A 322 -22.51 6.86 -2.72
CA ILE A 322 -21.75 6.48 -1.52
C ILE A 322 -20.28 6.89 -1.65
N SER A 323 -19.65 7.17 -0.51
CA SER A 323 -18.25 7.59 -0.39
C SER A 323 -17.64 6.91 0.83
N GLY A 324 -16.41 6.40 0.71
CA GLY A 324 -15.71 5.70 1.77
C GLY A 324 -14.20 5.96 1.70
N VAL A 325 -13.55 6.03 2.87
CA VAL A 325 -12.09 6.13 2.97
C VAL A 325 -11.57 4.86 3.64
N PHE A 326 -10.67 4.16 2.96
CA PHE A 326 -10.12 2.88 3.37
C PHE A 326 -8.63 3.06 3.64
N THR A 327 -8.16 2.71 4.84
CA THR A 327 -6.72 2.72 5.13
C THR A 327 -6.14 1.37 4.72
N LEU A 328 -5.39 1.35 3.62
CA LEU A 328 -4.81 0.13 3.05
C LEU A 328 -3.34 -0.01 3.46
N ASN A 329 -2.92 -1.22 3.81
CA ASN A 329 -1.53 -1.53 4.14
C ASN A 329 -0.67 -1.63 2.86
N PRO A 330 0.59 -1.15 2.87
CA PRO A 330 1.52 -1.33 1.75
C PRO A 330 1.71 -2.82 1.41
N LEU A 331 1.84 -3.14 0.12
CA LEU A 331 1.98 -4.52 -0.38
C LEU A 331 0.83 -5.47 0.00
N SER A 332 -0.29 -5.02 0.56
CA SER A 332 -1.44 -5.86 0.90
C SER A 332 -2.50 -5.88 -0.21
N LYS A 333 -3.27 -6.98 -0.31
CA LYS A 333 -4.38 -7.14 -1.24
C LYS A 333 -5.71 -7.01 -0.49
N TYR A 334 -6.70 -6.37 -1.11
CA TYR A 334 -8.02 -6.14 -0.55
C TYR A 334 -9.13 -6.51 -1.52
N ASP A 335 -10.26 -6.95 -0.97
CA ASP A 335 -11.54 -6.89 -1.65
C ASP A 335 -12.29 -5.63 -1.23
N LEU A 336 -12.94 -4.94 -2.17
CA LEU A 336 -13.70 -3.72 -1.95
C LEU A 336 -14.94 -3.67 -2.84
N PHE A 337 -16.11 -3.92 -2.25
CA PHE A 337 -17.36 -4.08 -3.00
C PHE A 337 -18.45 -3.10 -2.56
N ALA A 338 -19.09 -2.43 -3.52
CA ALA A 338 -20.33 -1.71 -3.30
C ALA A 338 -21.50 -2.69 -3.17
N ILE A 339 -22.26 -2.59 -2.09
CA ILE A 339 -23.31 -3.55 -1.69
C ILE A 339 -24.57 -2.83 -1.17
N GLY A 340 -25.65 -3.59 -0.94
CA GLY A 340 -26.91 -3.08 -0.38
C GLY A 340 -27.82 -2.46 -1.44
N GLY A 341 -28.64 -1.48 -1.04
CA GLY A 341 -29.56 -0.77 -1.94
C GLY A 341 -30.87 -1.51 -2.26
N ALA A 342 -31.12 -2.66 -1.64
CA ALA A 342 -32.32 -3.48 -1.78
C ALA A 342 -32.89 -3.86 -0.41
N ASN A 343 -34.17 -4.24 -0.34
CA ASN A 343 -34.87 -4.64 0.88
C ASN A 343 -34.74 -3.67 2.09
N GLY A 344 -34.55 -2.38 1.84
CA GLY A 344 -34.39 -1.37 2.88
C GLY A 344 -32.96 -1.19 3.42
N TRP A 345 -31.99 -1.97 2.93
CA TRP A 345 -30.58 -1.73 3.22
C TRP A 345 -30.07 -0.52 2.43
N PRO A 346 -29.40 0.45 3.08
CA PRO A 346 -28.73 1.52 2.36
C PRO A 346 -27.58 0.94 1.51
N LEU A 347 -27.13 1.70 0.52
CA LEU A 347 -25.88 1.41 -0.16
C LEU A 347 -24.71 1.56 0.82
N ALA A 348 -23.75 0.64 0.75
CA ALA A 348 -22.57 0.59 1.62
C ALA A 348 -21.38 -0.04 0.90
N PHE A 349 -20.22 -0.03 1.54
CA PHE A 349 -19.07 -0.83 1.12
C PHE A 349 -18.88 -2.03 2.05
N ALA A 350 -18.53 -3.18 1.49
CA ALA A 350 -17.92 -4.30 2.19
C ALA A 350 -16.47 -4.41 1.76
N THR A 351 -15.56 -4.65 2.71
CA THR A 351 -14.13 -4.79 2.42
C THR A 351 -13.45 -5.74 3.39
N ALA A 352 -12.39 -6.41 2.92
CA ALA A 352 -11.52 -7.23 3.75
C ALA A 352 -10.10 -7.28 3.16
N GLU A 353 -9.11 -7.44 4.04
CA GLU A 353 -7.73 -7.73 3.63
C GLU A 353 -7.58 -9.22 3.33
N ILE A 354 -7.00 -9.53 2.17
CA ILE A 354 -6.85 -10.88 1.62
C ILE A 354 -5.36 -11.22 1.59
N SER A 355 -5.00 -12.38 2.12
CA SER A 355 -3.63 -12.87 2.08
C SER A 355 -3.21 -13.13 0.64
N GLN A 356 -1.94 -12.90 0.31
CA GLN A 356 -1.37 -13.28 -0.99
C GLN A 356 -0.74 -14.69 -0.97
N THR A 357 -0.65 -15.31 0.21
CA THR A 357 -0.06 -16.66 0.36
C THR A 357 -0.88 -17.51 1.33
N ALA A 358 -1.02 -18.79 1.00
CA ALA A 358 -1.60 -19.77 1.93
C ALA A 358 -0.51 -20.38 2.83
N PRO A 359 -0.83 -20.81 4.06
CA PRO A 359 0.09 -21.57 4.90
C PRO A 359 0.57 -22.85 4.21
N ALA A 360 1.79 -23.30 4.53
CA ALA A 360 2.39 -24.47 3.89
C ALA A 360 1.48 -25.72 4.00
N GLY A 361 1.10 -26.27 2.84
CA GLY A 361 0.22 -27.45 2.75
C GLY A 361 -1.28 -27.17 2.90
N GLN A 362 -1.70 -25.91 3.08
CA GLN A 362 -3.09 -25.49 3.21
C GLN A 362 -3.55 -24.67 1.99
N ALA A 363 -4.85 -24.41 1.91
CA ALA A 363 -5.46 -23.38 1.07
C ALA A 363 -6.10 -22.29 1.95
N LEU A 364 -6.38 -21.13 1.34
CA LEU A 364 -7.21 -20.08 1.93
C LEU A 364 -8.45 -19.85 1.06
N ILE A 365 -9.61 -19.69 1.70
CA ILE A 365 -10.81 -19.17 1.06
C ILE A 365 -11.33 -17.93 1.81
N THR A 366 -11.65 -16.87 1.08
CA THR A 366 -12.45 -15.76 1.60
C THR A 366 -13.91 -16.01 1.25
N ILE A 367 -14.80 -16.02 2.24
CA ILE A 367 -16.23 -16.24 2.01
C ILE A 367 -17.01 -15.02 2.47
N GLY A 368 -17.79 -14.40 1.58
CA GLY A 368 -18.63 -13.26 1.93
C GLY A 368 -20.11 -13.46 1.62
N HIS A 369 -20.95 -12.92 2.51
CA HIS A 369 -22.38 -12.79 2.31
C HIS A 369 -22.71 -11.32 2.03
N LEU A 370 -22.94 -11.04 0.75
CA LEU A 370 -23.15 -9.71 0.19
C LEU A 370 -24.55 -9.58 -0.44
N ALA A 371 -25.47 -10.51 -0.15
CA ALA A 371 -26.81 -10.58 -0.71
C ALA A 371 -27.89 -9.97 0.22
N PRO A 372 -28.40 -8.74 -0.04
CA PRO A 372 -29.42 -8.08 0.78
C PRO A 372 -30.84 -8.63 0.50
N PHE A 373 -31.04 -9.95 0.60
CA PHE A 373 -32.29 -10.61 0.18
C PHE A 373 -33.47 -10.52 1.17
N ALA A 374 -33.26 -9.92 2.34
CA ALA A 374 -34.29 -9.71 3.36
C ALA A 374 -34.01 -8.44 4.17
N ALA A 375 -35.00 -7.92 4.91
CA ALA A 375 -34.97 -6.58 5.50
C ALA A 375 -34.17 -6.45 6.82
N SER A 376 -33.68 -7.56 7.38
CA SER A 376 -32.88 -7.55 8.61
C SER A 376 -31.78 -8.61 8.60
N GLY A 377 -30.69 -8.36 9.35
CA GLY A 377 -29.54 -9.28 9.41
C GLY A 377 -29.92 -10.70 9.83
N ALA A 378 -30.88 -10.84 10.75
CA ALA A 378 -31.39 -12.14 11.20
C ALA A 378 -32.20 -12.88 10.13
N GLU A 379 -32.91 -12.18 9.24
CA GLU A 379 -33.65 -12.77 8.13
C GLU A 379 -32.75 -13.09 6.93
N THR A 380 -31.62 -12.37 6.77
CA THR A 380 -30.57 -12.71 5.81
C THR A 380 -29.66 -13.85 6.28
N ALA A 381 -29.82 -14.36 7.50
CA ALA A 381 -28.89 -15.31 8.09
C ALA A 381 -28.85 -16.65 7.33
N VAL A 382 -27.65 -17.09 6.97
CA VAL A 382 -27.39 -18.38 6.31
C VAL A 382 -26.33 -19.21 7.05
N ASP A 383 -26.41 -20.53 6.90
CA ASP A 383 -25.35 -21.46 7.25
C ASP A 383 -24.65 -21.92 5.96
N ILE A 384 -23.32 -21.92 5.93
CA ILE A 384 -22.52 -22.49 4.83
C ILE A 384 -22.11 -23.89 5.25
N CYS A 385 -22.45 -24.90 4.46
CA CYS A 385 -22.34 -26.30 4.82
C CYS A 385 -21.62 -27.11 3.75
N LEU A 386 -20.90 -28.15 4.18
CA LEU A 386 -20.48 -29.24 3.30
C LEU A 386 -21.71 -30.02 2.82
N GLU A 387 -21.62 -30.70 1.67
CA GLU A 387 -22.72 -31.54 1.16
C GLU A 387 -23.13 -32.64 2.15
N SER A 388 -22.20 -33.13 2.98
CA SER A 388 -22.46 -34.06 4.09
C SER A 388 -23.43 -33.52 5.17
N GLY A 389 -23.80 -32.24 5.13
CA GLY A 389 -24.65 -31.55 6.11
C GLY A 389 -23.89 -31.03 7.33
N ALA A 390 -22.57 -31.13 7.35
CA ALA A 390 -21.73 -30.51 8.38
C ALA A 390 -21.56 -29.00 8.10
N PRO A 391 -21.82 -28.10 9.08
CA PRO A 391 -21.62 -26.68 8.88
C PRO A 391 -20.12 -26.31 8.88
N LEU A 392 -19.74 -25.44 7.94
CA LEU A 392 -18.43 -24.78 7.87
C LEU A 392 -18.48 -23.40 8.57
N LEU A 393 -19.51 -22.61 8.28
CA LEU A 393 -19.81 -21.34 8.95
C LEU A 393 -21.32 -21.31 9.28
N THR A 394 -21.71 -20.73 10.43
CA THR A 394 -23.10 -20.67 10.86
C THR A 394 -23.56 -19.25 11.20
N ASN A 395 -24.85 -18.97 11.00
CA ASN A 395 -25.47 -17.67 11.24
C ASN A 395 -24.66 -16.50 10.61
N VAL A 396 -24.25 -16.69 9.35
CA VAL A 396 -23.58 -15.65 8.55
C VAL A 396 -24.65 -14.68 8.07
N GLN A 397 -24.56 -13.40 8.45
CA GLN A 397 -25.58 -12.38 8.18
C GLN A 397 -25.08 -11.35 7.16
N PHE A 398 -25.99 -10.73 6.42
CA PHE A 398 -25.63 -9.63 5.51
C PHE A 398 -25.39 -8.33 6.31
N PRO A 399 -24.36 -7.53 5.95
CA PRO A 399 -23.19 -7.88 5.16
C PRO A 399 -22.09 -8.48 6.04
N SER A 400 -21.39 -9.51 5.55
CA SER A 400 -20.20 -10.04 6.24
C SER A 400 -19.19 -10.65 5.28
N ILE A 401 -17.91 -10.60 5.65
CA ILE A 401 -16.82 -11.29 4.95
C ILE A 401 -15.96 -12.02 5.99
N ALA A 402 -15.88 -13.35 5.86
CA ALA A 402 -14.92 -14.19 6.56
C ALA A 402 -13.70 -14.38 5.65
N ALA A 403 -12.73 -13.47 5.76
CA ALA A 403 -11.52 -13.51 4.95
C ALA A 403 -10.51 -14.54 5.48
N ASN A 404 -9.73 -15.13 4.56
CA ASN A 404 -8.59 -15.98 4.87
C ASN A 404 -8.92 -17.22 5.74
N VAL A 405 -10.07 -17.87 5.49
CA VAL A 405 -10.44 -19.13 6.15
C VAL A 405 -9.49 -20.24 5.67
N VAL A 406 -8.72 -20.81 6.60
CA VAL A 406 -7.77 -21.89 6.30
C VAL A 406 -8.52 -23.20 6.10
N LEU A 407 -8.32 -23.83 4.93
CA LEU A 407 -8.91 -25.12 4.58
C LEU A 407 -7.86 -26.11 4.08
N PRO A 408 -7.95 -27.40 4.45
CA PRO A 408 -7.17 -28.47 3.81
C PRO A 408 -7.41 -28.53 2.30
N PRO A 409 -6.40 -28.85 1.48
CA PRO A 409 -6.57 -29.10 0.05
C PRO A 409 -7.45 -30.33 -0.20
N ASP A 410 -8.64 -30.13 -0.76
CA ASP A 410 -9.60 -31.20 -1.05
C ASP A 410 -10.60 -30.78 -2.14
N LEU A 411 -11.52 -31.67 -2.48
CA LEU A 411 -12.74 -31.37 -3.22
C LEU A 411 -13.82 -30.87 -2.25
N TYR A 412 -14.28 -29.64 -2.43
CA TYR A 412 -15.33 -29.01 -1.65
C TYR A 412 -16.62 -28.96 -2.46
N ASP A 413 -17.68 -29.53 -1.90
CA ASP A 413 -19.05 -29.44 -2.39
C ASP A 413 -19.85 -28.71 -1.31
N LEU A 414 -20.28 -27.49 -1.62
CA LEU A 414 -20.78 -26.52 -0.63
C LEU A 414 -22.22 -26.12 -0.93
N LYS A 415 -23.01 -25.96 0.13
CA LYS A 415 -24.36 -25.43 0.05
C LYS A 415 -24.59 -24.33 1.07
N ILE A 416 -25.34 -23.32 0.66
CA ILE A 416 -25.84 -22.23 1.49
C ILE A 416 -27.25 -22.63 1.92
N ALA A 417 -27.46 -22.79 3.23
CA ALA A 417 -28.72 -23.18 3.83
C ALA A 417 -29.31 -22.03 4.68
N VAL A 418 -30.62 -22.07 4.91
CA VAL A 418 -31.29 -21.17 5.86
C VAL A 418 -30.69 -21.37 7.26
N ALA A 419 -30.29 -20.30 7.94
CA ALA A 419 -29.63 -20.41 9.24
C ALA A 419 -30.48 -21.16 10.28
N GLY A 420 -29.84 -22.06 11.03
CA GLY A 420 -30.50 -22.87 12.05
C GLY A 420 -31.32 -24.04 11.50
N ALA A 421 -31.40 -24.21 10.17
CA ALA A 421 -32.04 -25.37 9.54
C ALA A 421 -31.17 -26.65 9.58
N ASN A 422 -30.05 -26.64 10.30
CA ASN A 422 -29.08 -27.74 10.40
C ASN A 422 -28.65 -28.26 9.00
N CYS A 423 -28.37 -27.33 8.08
CA CYS A 423 -27.99 -27.62 6.69
C CYS A 423 -29.05 -28.40 5.86
N GLN A 424 -30.30 -28.52 6.33
CA GLN A 424 -31.36 -29.29 5.64
C GLN A 424 -32.19 -28.46 4.65
N THR A 425 -32.31 -27.15 4.85
CA THR A 425 -33.07 -26.25 3.97
C THR A 425 -32.11 -25.46 3.11
N VAL A 426 -31.74 -26.02 1.96
CA VAL A 426 -30.83 -25.42 0.99
C VAL A 426 -31.49 -24.24 0.29
N ALA A 427 -30.80 -23.09 0.28
CA ALA A 427 -31.18 -21.89 -0.45
C ALA A 427 -30.41 -21.76 -1.78
N LEU A 428 -29.13 -22.15 -1.77
CA LEU A 428 -28.28 -22.23 -2.97
C LEU A 428 -27.29 -23.40 -2.85
N ASP A 429 -27.14 -24.15 -3.93
CA ASP A 429 -26.26 -25.31 -4.04
C ASP A 429 -25.11 -24.94 -4.99
N LEU A 430 -23.86 -25.00 -4.53
CA LEU A 430 -22.69 -24.60 -5.32
C LEU A 430 -22.08 -25.84 -5.97
N PRO A 431 -21.86 -25.85 -7.30
CA PRO A 431 -21.12 -26.92 -7.94
C PRO A 431 -19.72 -27.11 -7.34
N ALA A 432 -19.37 -28.37 -7.06
CA ALA A 432 -18.12 -28.74 -6.41
C ALA A 432 -16.87 -28.13 -7.07
N PHE A 433 -15.96 -27.65 -6.23
CA PHE A 433 -14.69 -27.02 -6.62
C PHE A 433 -13.52 -27.62 -5.83
N ARG A 434 -12.31 -27.52 -6.38
CA ARG A 434 -11.10 -28.08 -5.79
C ARG A 434 -10.20 -26.99 -5.22
N LEU A 435 -9.76 -27.18 -3.98
CA LEU A 435 -8.66 -26.41 -3.39
C LEU A 435 -7.35 -27.23 -3.45
N ALA A 436 -6.28 -26.61 -3.93
CA ALA A 436 -4.92 -27.12 -3.89
C ALA A 436 -4.10 -26.46 -2.77
N ALA A 437 -3.02 -27.11 -2.33
CA ALA A 437 -2.06 -26.47 -1.42
C ALA A 437 -1.45 -25.24 -2.10
N GLY A 438 -1.50 -24.09 -1.43
CA GLY A 438 -1.07 -22.81 -1.98
C GLY A 438 -2.18 -21.99 -2.63
N ASP A 439 -3.37 -22.54 -2.89
CA ASP A 439 -4.48 -21.75 -3.44
C ASP A 439 -4.95 -20.70 -2.41
N VAL A 440 -5.15 -19.47 -2.90
CA VAL A 440 -5.88 -18.40 -2.22
C VAL A 440 -7.02 -18.02 -3.14
N VAL A 441 -8.25 -18.24 -2.70
CA VAL A 441 -9.46 -18.00 -3.51
C VAL A 441 -10.57 -17.30 -2.72
N ASP A 442 -11.63 -16.90 -3.41
CA ASP A 442 -12.79 -16.24 -2.83
C ASP A 442 -14.14 -16.85 -3.28
N ALA A 443 -15.20 -16.53 -2.55
CA ALA A 443 -16.59 -16.87 -2.88
C ALA A 443 -17.55 -15.87 -2.21
N PHE A 444 -18.31 -15.12 -3.01
CA PHE A 444 -19.23 -14.09 -2.57
C PHE A 444 -20.66 -14.41 -2.98
N ALA A 445 -21.53 -14.67 -2.01
CA ALA A 445 -22.97 -14.79 -2.24
C ALA A 445 -23.58 -13.41 -2.48
N ILE A 446 -24.18 -13.21 -3.65
CA ILE A 446 -24.86 -11.97 -4.06
C ILE A 446 -26.31 -12.28 -4.48
N GLY A 447 -27.18 -11.27 -4.51
CA GLY A 447 -28.56 -11.40 -4.99
C GLY A 447 -29.63 -10.77 -4.09
N ALA A 448 -30.82 -10.58 -4.65
CA ALA A 448 -32.02 -10.12 -3.95
C ALA A 448 -33.29 -10.59 -4.72
N PRO A 449 -33.58 -11.91 -4.76
CA PRO A 449 -34.63 -12.47 -5.63
C PRO A 449 -36.07 -12.22 -5.13
N GLN A 450 -36.23 -11.72 -3.90
CA GLN A 450 -37.51 -11.31 -3.33
C GLN A 450 -37.35 -9.91 -2.74
N GLU A 451 -38.38 -9.09 -2.92
CA GLU A 451 -38.37 -7.67 -2.54
C GLU A 451 -39.69 -7.23 -1.91
N VAL A 452 -39.58 -6.27 -0.99
CA VAL A 452 -40.70 -5.63 -0.28
C VAL A 452 -40.85 -4.18 -0.75
N GLY A 453 -41.32 -3.98 -1.99
CA GLY A 453 -41.33 -2.69 -2.69
C GLY A 453 -40.38 -2.70 -3.90
N PRO A 454 -40.34 -1.67 -4.75
CA PRO A 454 -39.62 -1.75 -6.02
C PRO A 454 -38.17 -1.23 -5.97
N ALA A 455 -37.19 -2.14 -6.03
CA ALA A 455 -35.82 -1.88 -6.49
C ALA A 455 -35.12 -3.13 -7.10
N ALA A 456 -35.44 -4.36 -6.72
CA ALA A 456 -34.93 -5.61 -7.28
C ALA A 456 -36.07 -6.60 -7.61
N GLY A 457 -35.72 -7.76 -8.18
CA GLY A 457 -36.68 -8.70 -8.75
C GLY A 457 -36.00 -9.97 -9.30
N PRO A 458 -36.65 -10.72 -10.21
CA PRO A 458 -36.11 -11.99 -10.73
C PRO A 458 -34.78 -11.83 -11.50
N ASP A 459 -34.41 -10.60 -11.88
CA ASP A 459 -33.13 -10.25 -12.50
C ASP A 459 -31.93 -10.36 -11.54
N PHE A 460 -32.15 -10.54 -10.23
CA PHE A 460 -31.12 -10.67 -9.18
C PHE A 460 -31.26 -11.97 -8.39
N PRO A 461 -31.07 -13.15 -9.03
CA PRO A 461 -31.09 -14.43 -8.33
C PRO A 461 -30.03 -14.48 -7.22
N LEU A 462 -30.21 -15.37 -6.24
CA LEU A 462 -29.10 -15.75 -5.36
C LEU A 462 -28.08 -16.54 -6.18
N GLU A 463 -26.86 -16.05 -6.23
CA GLU A 463 -25.74 -16.65 -6.95
C GLU A 463 -24.42 -16.45 -6.18
N VAL A 464 -23.36 -17.14 -6.59
CA VAL A 464 -22.01 -16.97 -6.05
C VAL A 464 -21.09 -16.44 -7.13
N VAL A 465 -20.42 -15.33 -6.84
CA VAL A 465 -19.35 -14.75 -7.64
C VAL A 465 -18.01 -15.08 -6.99
N SER A 466 -16.99 -15.33 -7.80
CA SER A 466 -15.60 -15.39 -7.36
C SER A 466 -14.78 -14.44 -8.23
N THR A 467 -13.90 -13.66 -7.61
CA THR A 467 -13.04 -12.68 -8.27
C THR A 467 -11.64 -13.24 -8.55
N THR A 468 -11.17 -14.19 -7.72
CA THR A 468 -9.99 -15.04 -8.01
C THR A 468 -10.28 -16.18 -8.99
N GLY A 469 -11.54 -16.58 -9.11
CA GLY A 469 -11.99 -17.82 -9.73
C GLY A 469 -11.94 -19.02 -8.77
N LEU A 470 -12.83 -19.98 -9.02
CA LEU A 470 -12.88 -21.29 -8.34
C LEU A 470 -12.65 -22.41 -9.38
N ARG A 471 -11.76 -23.36 -9.07
CA ARG A 471 -11.47 -24.49 -9.98
C ARG A 471 -12.56 -25.54 -9.87
N ALA A 472 -13.49 -25.59 -10.83
CA ALA A 472 -14.53 -26.62 -10.89
C ALA A 472 -13.95 -28.06 -10.88
N ALA A 473 -14.66 -28.99 -10.25
CA ALA A 473 -14.21 -30.38 -10.02
C ALA A 473 -13.91 -31.19 -11.29
N TYR A 474 -14.58 -30.83 -12.38
CA TYR A 474 -14.37 -31.35 -13.73
C TYR A 474 -14.10 -30.15 -14.64
N GLU A 475 -13.29 -30.33 -15.70
CA GLU A 475 -12.95 -29.28 -16.68
C GLU A 475 -14.17 -28.90 -17.55
N SER A 476 -15.19 -28.31 -16.91
CA SER A 476 -16.52 -28.06 -17.45
C SER A 476 -17.14 -26.94 -16.63
N TYR A 477 -17.10 -25.74 -17.22
CA TYR A 477 -17.59 -24.46 -16.69
C TYR A 477 -18.63 -24.54 -15.56
N LEU A 478 -18.22 -24.09 -14.37
CA LEU A 478 -19.02 -23.10 -13.68
C LEU A 478 -19.15 -21.89 -14.64
N PRO A 479 -20.36 -21.40 -14.95
CA PRO A 479 -20.50 -20.23 -15.79
C PRO A 479 -19.83 -19.05 -15.09
N THR A 480 -18.94 -18.39 -15.81
CA THR A 480 -18.26 -17.19 -15.38
C THR A 480 -19.30 -16.11 -15.06
N VAL A 481 -19.67 -15.95 -13.78
CA VAL A 481 -20.29 -14.70 -13.27
C VAL A 481 -19.20 -13.64 -13.06
N SER A 482 -18.20 -13.64 -13.94
CA SER A 482 -17.48 -12.42 -14.29
C SER A 482 -18.18 -11.91 -15.56
N ARG A 483 -18.95 -10.84 -15.37
CA ARG A 483 -18.99 -9.81 -16.40
C ARG A 483 -17.68 -9.04 -16.27
N SER A 484 -16.55 -9.64 -16.67
CA SER A 484 -15.30 -8.90 -16.84
C SER A 484 -15.59 -7.76 -17.79
N ALA A 485 -15.73 -6.56 -17.25
CA ALA A 485 -16.21 -5.45 -18.02
C ALA A 485 -15.11 -5.05 -19.01
N SER A 486 -15.49 -4.89 -20.27
CA SER A 486 -14.74 -4.03 -21.19
C SER A 486 -14.95 -2.58 -20.76
N VAL A 487 -14.48 -2.23 -19.55
CA VAL A 487 -14.50 -0.84 -19.10
C VAL A 487 -13.53 -0.09 -19.99
N THR A 488 -14.03 0.97 -20.62
CA THR A 488 -13.14 1.96 -21.22
C THR A 488 -12.49 2.70 -20.06
N GLN A 489 -11.19 2.47 -19.87
CA GLN A 489 -10.33 3.23 -18.96
C GLN A 489 -10.14 4.66 -19.49
#